data_AF-A0AA47P8C3-F1
#
_entry.id   AF-A0AA47P8C3-F1
#
_cell.length_a   1.000
_cell.length_b   1.000
_cell.length_c   1.000
_cell.angle_alpha   90.00
_cell.angle_beta   90.00
_cell.angle_gamma   90.00
#
_symmetry.space_group_name_H-M   'P 1'
#
loop_
_entity.id
_entity.type
_entity.pdbx_description
1 polymer ?
#
loop_
_entity_poly.entity_id
_entity_poly.type
_entity_poly.pdbx_seq_one_letter_code
_entity_poly.pdbx_strand_id
1 'polypeptide(L)' 'MLLYHPEKVCRIVQACGVLHNIAHRHGVPLREVMALPDDPDPGPNNAQPNAEAIRTRQQLIARI' A
#
# COMPACT_ATOMS: atom_id res chain seq x y z
N MET A 1 -0.46 -17.70 0.26
CA MET A 1 0.00 -17.16 -1.04
C MET A 1 -0.35 -15.67 -1.02
N LEU A 2 0.61 -14.76 -1.22
CA LEU A 2 0.30 -13.31 -1.21
C LEU A 2 -0.69 -13.04 -2.34
N LEU A 3 -1.89 -12.55 -2.02
CA LEU A 3 -2.96 -12.28 -2.99
C LEU A 3 -2.51 -11.26 -4.06
N TYR A 4 -1.56 -10.40 -3.71
CA TYR A 4 -1.00 -9.37 -4.58
C TYR A 4 0.53 -9.40 -4.55
N HIS A 5 1.16 -9.23 -5.71
CA HIS A 5 2.61 -9.06 -5.80
C HIS A 5 2.97 -7.63 -5.34
N PRO A 6 3.97 -7.43 -4.44
CA PRO A 6 4.35 -6.10 -3.96
C PRO A 6 4.60 -5.07 -5.07
N GLU A 7 5.23 -5.48 -6.17
CA GLU A 7 5.47 -4.59 -7.31
C GLU A 7 4.17 -4.03 -7.91
N LYS A 8 3.12 -4.86 -8.03
CA LYS A 8 1.81 -4.43 -8.54
C LYS A 8 1.20 -3.37 -7.61
N VAL A 9 1.26 -3.59 -6.30
CA VAL A 9 0.73 -2.66 -5.29
C VAL A 9 1.49 -1.33 -5.33
N CYS A 10 2.82 -1.37 -5.37
CA CYS A 10 3.65 -0.17 -5.46
C CYS A 10 3.31 0.68 -6.70
N ARG A 11 3.10 0.06 -7.87
CA ARG A 11 2.71 0.77 -9.09
C ARG A 11 1.33 1.44 -8.96
N ILE A 12 0.38 0.78 -8.31
CA ILE A 12 -0.96 1.36 -8.05
C ILE A 12 -0.84 2.59 -7.15
N VAL A 13 -0.14 2.47 -6.02
CA VAL A 13 0.06 3.58 -5.07
C VAL A 13 0.73 4.77 -5.76
N GLN A 14 1.75 4.52 -6.58
CA GLN A 14 2.45 5.57 -7.33
C GLN A 14 1.52 6.28 -8.33
N ALA A 15 0.72 5.53 -9.10
CA ALA A 15 -0.26 6.10 -10.02
C ALA A 15 -1.29 6.97 -9.29
N CYS A 16 -1.81 6.49 -8.15
CA CYS A 16 -2.74 7.26 -7.32
C CYS A 16 -2.12 8.59 -6.85
N GLY A 17 -0.85 8.59 -6.42
CA GLY A 17 -0.16 9.81 -5.99
C GLY A 17 -0.01 10.84 -7.12
N VAL A 18 0.33 10.40 -8.34
CA VAL A 18 0.40 11.29 -9.51
C VAL A 18 -0.96 11.89 -9.83
N LEU A 19 -2.01 11.07 -9.87
CA LEU A 19 -3.37 11.54 -10.14
C LEU A 19 -3.87 12.52 -9.09
N HIS A 20 -3.58 12.25 -7.81
CA HIS A 20 -3.91 13.17 -6.71
C HIS A 20 -3.26 14.54 -6.90
N ASN A 21 -1.96 14.57 -7.22
CA ASN A 21 -1.23 15.83 -7.41
C ASN A 21 -1.79 16.63 -8.59
N ILE A 22 -2.15 15.97 -9.69
CA ILE A 22 -2.80 16.60 -10.85
C ILE A 22 -4.16 17.17 -10.44
N ALA A 23 -5.02 16.37 -9.81
CA ALA A 23 -6.33 16.79 -9.34
C ALA A 23 -6.24 18.02 -8.42
N HIS A 24 -5.31 17.98 -7.46
CA HIS A 24 -5.04 19.09 -6.55
C HIS A 24 -4.61 20.37 -7.29
N ARG A 25 -3.67 20.25 -8.25
CA ARG A 25 -3.19 21.39 -9.04
C ARG A 25 -4.28 22.05 -9.87
N HIS A 26 -5.25 21.27 -10.35
CA HIS A 26 -6.36 21.75 -11.16
C HIS A 26 -7.62 22.10 -10.34
N GLY A 27 -7.54 22.05 -9.01
CA GLY A 27 -8.68 22.37 -8.13
C GLY A 27 -9.84 21.38 -8.26
N VAL A 28 -9.57 20.15 -8.71
CA VAL A 28 -10.59 19.10 -8.78
C VAL A 28 -10.95 18.70 -7.35
N PRO A 29 -12.21 18.86 -6.93
CA PRO A 29 -12.62 18.51 -5.58
C PRO A 29 -12.49 17.00 -5.38
N LEU A 30 -11.77 16.61 -4.35
CA LEU A 30 -11.73 15.22 -3.91
C LEU A 30 -13.11 14.90 -3.33
N ARG A 31 -13.88 14.05 -4.01
CA ARG A 31 -15.12 13.52 -3.42
C ARG A 31 -14.75 12.75 -2.16
N GLU A 32 -15.56 12.91 -1.11
CA GLU A 32 -15.47 12.03 0.05
C GLU A 32 -15.48 10.59 -0.43
N VAL A 33 -14.45 9.84 -0.02
CA VAL A 33 -14.28 8.45 -0.42
C VAL A 33 -15.50 7.70 0.13
N MET A 34 -16.44 7.37 -0.75
CA MET A 34 -17.49 6.39 -0.45
C MET A 34 -16.75 5.17 0.09
N ALA A 35 -17.16 4.68 1.27
CA ALA A 35 -16.62 3.46 1.82
C ALA A 35 -16.67 2.38 0.74
N LEU A 36 -15.50 2.01 0.22
CA LEU A 36 -15.39 0.91 -0.70
C LEU A 36 -15.81 -0.35 0.09
N PRO A 37 -16.47 -1.32 -0.58
CA PRO A 37 -16.68 -2.61 0.04
C PRO A 37 -15.34 -3.13 0.55
N ASP A 38 -15.32 -3.71 1.75
CA ASP A 38 -14.11 -4.33 2.29
C ASP A 38 -13.49 -5.25 1.25
N ASP A 39 -12.18 -5.10 1.05
CA ASP A 39 -11.43 -6.04 0.23
C ASP A 39 -11.65 -7.45 0.79
N PRO A 40 -11.78 -8.48 -0.07
CA PRO A 40 -11.94 -9.85 0.38
C PRO A 40 -10.77 -10.20 1.31
N ASP A 41 -11.10 -10.75 2.49
CA ASP A 41 -10.10 -11.21 3.46
C ASP A 41 -9.09 -12.11 2.71
N PRO A 42 -7.78 -11.75 2.67
CA PRO A 42 -6.78 -12.51 1.95
C PRO A 42 -6.59 -13.93 2.50
N GLY A 43 -7.33 -14.30 3.55
CA GLY A 43 -7.27 -15.59 4.21
C GLY A 43 -6.00 -15.72 5.04
N PRO A 44 -5.83 -16.84 5.76
CA PRO A 44 -4.64 -17.05 6.59
C PRO A 44 -3.36 -17.00 5.74
N ASN A 45 -2.51 -16.02 6.04
CA ASN A 45 -1.22 -15.89 5.40
C ASN A 45 -0.25 -16.94 5.95
N ASN A 46 -0.24 -18.13 5.33
CA ASN A 46 0.68 -19.22 5.67
C ASN A 46 2.12 -18.97 5.18
N ALA A 47 2.44 -17.79 4.65
CA ALA A 47 3.79 -17.48 4.19
C ALA A 47 4.72 -17.30 5.40
N GLN A 48 5.87 -17.98 5.39
CA GLN A 48 6.91 -17.69 6.37
C GLN A 48 7.34 -16.23 6.24
N PRO A 49 7.40 -15.47 7.35
CA PRO A 49 7.84 -14.09 7.30
C PRO A 49 9.29 -14.03 6.82
N ASN A 50 9.58 -13.09 5.91
CA ASN A 50 10.92 -12.91 5.38
C ASN A 50 11.85 -12.39 6.48
N ALA A 51 12.80 -13.22 6.90
CA ALA A 51 13.75 -12.90 7.97
C ALA A 51 14.63 -11.68 7.65
N GLU A 52 14.92 -11.43 6.37
CA GLU A 52 15.64 -10.24 5.94
C GLU A 52 14.79 -8.98 6.17
N ALA A 53 13.52 -8.99 5.74
CA ALA A 53 12.60 -7.88 5.95
C ALA A 53 12.38 -7.57 7.44
N ILE A 54 12.30 -8.60 8.29
CA ILE A 54 12.22 -8.44 9.75
C ILE A 54 13.47 -7.74 10.30
N ARG A 55 14.67 -8.20 9.91
CA ARG A 55 15.94 -7.62 10.37
C ARG A 55 16.07 -6.16 9.93
N THR A 56 15.77 -5.85 8.67
CA THR A 56 15.80 -4.46 8.17
C THR A 56 14.84 -3.57 8.94
N ARG A 57 13.61 -4.05 9.23
CA ARG A 57 12.64 -3.31 10.05
C ARG A 57 13.18 -3.01 11.45
N GLN A 58 13.77 -3.99 12.13
CA GLN A 58 14.36 -3.81 13.46
C GLN A 58 15.50 -2.79 13.46
N GLN A 59 16.35 -2.83 12.44
CA GLN A 59 17.45 -1.86 12.29
C GLN A 59 16.96 -0.42 12.06
N LEU A 60 15.87 -0.24 11.32
CA LEU A 60 15.27 1.07 11.11
C LEU A 60 14.64 1.60 12.41
N ILE A 61 13.90 0.76 13.14
CA ILE A 61 13.28 1.16 14.42
C ILE A 61 14.35 1.57 15.44
N ALA A 62 15.49 0.86 15.50
CA ALA A 62 16.57 1.19 16.43
C ALA A 62 17.30 2.51 16.11
N ARG A 63 17.05 3.12 14.95
CA ARG A 63 17.69 4.37 14.48
C ARG A 63 16.79 5.60 14.62
N ILE A 64 15.57 5.43 15.14
CA ILE A 64 14.58 6.49 15.41
C ILE A 64 14.51 6.69 16.91
#